data_AF-A0A2E0XSN7-F1
#
_entry.id   AF-A0A2E0XSN7-F1
#
_cell.length_a   1.000
_cell.length_b   1.000
_cell.length_c   1.000
_cell.angle_alpha   90.00
_cell.angle_beta   90.00
_cell.angle_gamma   90.00
#
_symmetry.space_group_name_H-M   'P 1'
#
loop_
_entity.id
_entity.type
_entity.pdbx_description
1 polymer ?
#
loop_
_entity_poly.entity_id
_entity_poly.type
_entity_poly.pdbx_seq_one_letter_code
_entity_poly.pdbx_strand_id
1 'polypeptide(L)'
;PFFCDFPYIYDENDQVVKNPDAFKSYMENDIRQMVDKYTNVLKDRLAIYIDCGTSDELIVHARDIREKLNKLGIKHVYNEFSGGHACCVMTSTGEALEVFSKAMVFEMLKVTNVESIGKLAVKWGFIKSN
;
A
#
# COMPACT_ATOMS: atom_id res chain seq x y z
N PRO A 1 1.33 14.56 -26.59
CA PRO A 1 1.26 15.24 -25.28
C PRO A 1 1.44 14.23 -24.13
N PHE A 2 2.55 14.30 -23.40
CA PHE A 2 2.69 13.57 -22.14
C PHE A 2 1.87 14.34 -21.10
N PHE A 3 0.74 13.76 -20.67
CA PHE A 3 -0.23 14.34 -19.73
C PHE A 3 0.25 14.27 -18.28
N CYS A 4 1.50 14.65 -18.01
CA CYS A 4 1.98 14.75 -16.64
C CYS A 4 2.04 16.23 -16.26
N ASP A 5 1.13 16.66 -15.38
CA ASP A 5 1.18 18.00 -14.79
C ASP A 5 2.34 18.06 -13.81
N PHE A 6 3.51 18.47 -14.31
CA PHE A 6 4.66 18.68 -13.46
C PHE A 6 4.41 19.88 -12.52
N PRO A 7 4.97 19.86 -11.30
CA PRO A 7 4.85 20.98 -10.36
C PRO A 7 5.64 22.23 -10.79
N TYR A 8 6.10 22.27 -12.04
CA TYR A 8 6.89 23.35 -12.62
C TYR A 8 6.37 23.70 -14.01
N ILE A 9 6.36 24.99 -14.32
CA ILE A 9 6.00 25.58 -15.61
C ILE A 9 7.07 26.59 -16.01
N TYR A 10 7.12 26.97 -17.28
CA TYR A 10 7.91 28.11 -17.73
C TYR A 10 7.07 29.40 -17.58
N ASP A 11 7.70 30.45 -17.07
CA ASP A 11 7.11 31.79 -17.06
C ASP A 11 7.33 32.51 -18.40
N GLU A 12 6.88 33.76 -18.49
CA GLU A 12 7.03 34.61 -19.68
C GLU A 12 8.48 34.91 -20.08
N ASN A 13 9.46 34.61 -19.21
CA ASN A 13 10.89 34.82 -19.42
C ASN A 13 11.65 33.49 -19.60
N ASP A 14 10.94 32.41 -19.96
CA ASP A 14 11.47 31.04 -20.07
C ASP A 14 12.16 30.55 -18.79
N GLN A 15 11.80 31.06 -17.62
CA GLN A 15 12.31 30.59 -16.34
C GLN A 15 11.39 29.51 -15.76
N VAL A 16 12.00 28.48 -15.17
CA VAL A 16 11.26 27.41 -14.49
C VAL A 16 10.72 27.95 -13.16
N VAL A 17 9.40 28.11 -13.07
CA VAL A 17 8.68 28.51 -11.86
C VAL A 17 7.76 27.40 -11.39
N LYS A 18 7.32 27.46 -10.13
CA LYS A 18 6.37 26.46 -9.59
C LYS A 18 5.00 26.65 -10.21
N ASN A 19 4.36 25.54 -10.60
CA ASN A 19 2.93 25.52 -10.86
C ASN A 19 2.21 25.39 -9.50
N PRO A 20 1.53 26.43 -9.00
CA PRO A 20 0.95 26.42 -7.66
C PRO A 20 -0.14 25.37 -7.50
N ASP A 21 -0.97 25.15 -8.52
CA ASP A 21 -2.09 24.21 -8.47
C ASP A 21 -1.59 22.76 -8.50
N ALA A 22 -0.66 22.46 -9.40
CA ALA A 22 -0.02 21.14 -9.44
C ALA A 22 0.76 20.89 -8.15
N PHE A 23 1.58 21.83 -7.69
CA PHE A 23 2.34 21.68 -6.44
C PHE A 23 1.42 21.45 -5.24
N LYS A 24 0.32 22.19 -5.12
CA LYS A 24 -0.68 21.99 -4.08
C LYS A 24 -1.27 20.58 -4.15
N SER A 25 -1.69 20.14 -5.34
CA SER A 25 -2.23 18.79 -5.56
C SER A 25 -1.22 17.69 -5.17
N TYR A 26 0.06 17.85 -5.54
CA TYR A 26 1.12 16.92 -5.15
C TYR A 26 1.29 16.85 -3.63
N MET A 27 1.33 18.00 -2.95
CA MET A 27 1.48 18.05 -1.49
C MET A 27 0.27 17.46 -0.75
N GLU A 28 -0.95 17.67 -1.27
CA GLU A 28 -2.17 17.11 -0.69
C GLU A 28 -2.26 15.59 -0.83
N ASN A 29 -1.63 15.02 -1.86
CA ASN A 29 -1.59 13.58 -2.13
C ASN A 29 -0.26 12.92 -1.73
N ASP A 30 0.68 13.67 -1.15
CA ASP A 30 1.91 13.11 -0.62
C ASP A 30 1.58 12.25 0.60
N ILE A 31 1.91 10.96 0.53
CA ILE A 31 1.65 10.00 1.61
C ILE A 31 2.23 10.46 2.96
N ARG A 32 3.35 11.20 2.96
CA ARG A 32 3.92 11.78 4.19
C ARG A 32 2.96 12.78 4.82
N GLN A 33 2.29 13.62 4.04
CA GLN A 33 1.29 14.56 4.55
C GLN A 33 -0.01 13.84 4.92
N MET A 34 -0.41 12.85 4.13
CA MET A 34 -1.63 12.08 4.36
C MET A 34 -1.60 11.31 5.70
N VAL A 35 -0.43 10.82 6.14
CA VAL A 35 -0.32 10.12 7.44
C VAL A 35 -0.78 11.00 8.60
N ASP A 36 -0.46 12.30 8.61
CA ASP A 36 -0.95 13.22 9.65
C ASP A 36 -2.46 13.39 9.56
N LYS A 37 -2.96 13.64 8.35
CA LYS A 37 -4.39 13.86 8.09
C LYS A 37 -5.26 12.66 8.47
N TYR A 38 -4.76 11.44 8.25
CA TYR A 38 -5.52 10.20 8.46
C TYR A 38 -5.08 9.43 9.71
N THR A 39 -4.35 10.05 10.64
CA THR A 39 -3.82 9.37 11.84
C THR A 39 -4.87 8.56 12.59
N ASN A 40 -6.05 9.12 12.85
CA ASN A 40 -7.12 8.42 13.57
C ASN A 40 -7.57 7.17 12.82
N VAL A 41 -7.80 7.31 11.51
CA VAL A 41 -8.23 6.22 10.64
C VAL A 41 -7.17 5.12 10.55
N LEU A 42 -5.89 5.50 10.49
CA LEU A 42 -4.75 4.57 10.42
C LEU A 42 -4.54 3.81 11.73
N LYS A 43 -4.79 4.44 12.89
CA LYS A 43 -4.74 3.76 14.20
C LYS A 43 -5.77 2.64 14.33
N ASP A 44 -6.92 2.80 13.68
CA ASP A 44 -8.00 1.81 13.71
C ASP A 44 -7.83 0.70 12.66
N ARG A 45 -6.77 0.73 11.84
CA ARG A 45 -6.53 -0.33 10.84
C ARG A 45 -6.01 -1.60 11.49
N LEU A 46 -6.51 -2.74 11.01
CA LEU A 46 -6.10 -4.07 11.47
C LEU A 46 -4.62 -4.36 11.16
N ALA A 47 -4.17 -3.96 9.97
CA ALA A 47 -2.78 -4.12 9.54
C ALA A 47 -2.41 -3.07 8.49
N ILE A 48 -1.15 -2.64 8.55
CA ILE A 48 -0.43 -1.88 7.53
C ILE A 48 0.89 -2.62 7.32
N TYR A 49 1.23 -2.91 6.07
CA TYR A 49 2.47 -3.56 5.68
C TYR A 49 3.19 -2.68 4.68
N ILE A 50 4.49 -2.47 4.91
CA ILE A 50 5.37 -1.71 4.03
C ILE A 50 6.65 -2.51 3.90
N ASP A 51 7.10 -2.74 2.68
CA ASP A 51 8.45 -3.20 2.42
C ASP A 51 9.13 -2.41 1.30
N CYS A 52 10.46 -2.42 1.31
CA CYS A 52 11.25 -1.73 0.31
C CYS A 52 12.63 -2.36 0.17
N GLY A 53 13.14 -2.41 -1.07
CA GLY A 53 14.49 -2.87 -1.34
C GLY A 53 15.54 -1.86 -0.85
N THR A 54 16.64 -2.32 -0.28
CA THR A 54 17.72 -1.43 0.20
C THR A 54 18.44 -0.67 -0.91
N SER A 55 18.33 -1.14 -2.16
CA SER A 55 18.86 -0.50 -3.37
C SER A 55 17.76 0.16 -4.21
N ASP A 56 16.53 0.24 -3.71
CA ASP A 56 15.41 0.95 -4.35
C ASP A 56 15.60 2.47 -4.18
N GLU A 57 15.35 3.22 -5.25
CA GLU A 57 15.40 4.68 -5.25
C GLU A 57 14.42 5.33 -4.25
N LEU A 58 13.39 4.60 -3.82
CA LEU A 58 12.36 5.05 -2.88
C LEU A 58 12.67 4.69 -1.42
N ILE A 59 13.80 4.04 -1.11
CA ILE A 59 14.12 3.55 0.25
C ILE A 59 14.08 4.66 1.31
N VAL A 60 14.53 5.87 0.97
CA VAL A 60 14.49 7.02 1.88
C VAL A 60 13.04 7.38 2.23
N HIS A 61 12.14 7.38 1.24
CA HIS A 61 10.73 7.68 1.44
C HIS A 61 10.02 6.60 2.26
N ALA A 62 10.35 5.33 2.05
CA ALA A 62 9.82 4.22 2.85
C ALA A 62 10.24 4.35 4.34
N ARG A 63 11.50 4.71 4.59
CA ARG A 63 12.02 4.98 5.94
C ARG A 63 11.36 6.21 6.58
N ASP A 64 11.16 7.29 5.83
CA ASP A 64 10.45 8.48 6.34
C ASP A 64 9.04 8.14 6.81
N ILE A 65 8.32 7.32 6.05
CA ILE A 65 6.97 6.87 6.42
C ILE A 65 7.00 5.98 7.66
N ARG A 66 7.92 5.00 7.71
CA ARG A 66 8.11 4.16 8.91
C ARG A 66 8.34 5.01 10.16
N GLU A 67 9.26 5.97 10.11
CA GLU A 67 9.56 6.84 11.25
C GLU A 67 8.35 7.68 11.66
N LYS A 68 7.56 8.14 10.68
CA LYS A 68 6.34 8.90 10.96
C LYS A 68 5.26 8.04 11.61
N LEU A 69 5.03 6.83 11.11
CA LEU A 69 4.09 5.88 11.70
C LEU A 69 4.51 5.51 13.14
N ASN A 70 5.80 5.29 13.38
CA ASN A 70 6.37 5.05 14.71
C ASN A 70 6.07 6.21 15.67
N LYS A 71 6.36 7.46 15.26
CA LYS A 71 6.13 8.66 16.07
C LYS A 71 4.66 8.84 16.46
N LEU A 72 3.74 8.46 15.57
CA LEU A 72 2.29 8.58 15.79
C LEU A 72 1.71 7.38 16.54
N GLY A 73 2.50 6.34 16.83
CA GLY A 73 2.06 5.12 17.49
C GLY A 73 1.10 4.29 16.63
N ILE A 74 1.24 4.33 15.30
CA ILE A 74 0.41 3.56 14.37
C ILE A 74 1.03 2.17 14.20
N LYS A 75 0.25 1.12 14.45
CA LYS A 75 0.69 -0.28 14.29
C LYS A 75 0.92 -0.58 12.81
N HIS A 76 2.12 -1.03 12.47
CA HIS A 76 2.50 -1.43 11.12
C HIS A 76 3.61 -2.47 11.15
N VAL A 77 3.82 -3.14 10.02
CA VAL A 77 4.98 -3.99 9.74
C VAL A 77 5.83 -3.29 8.69
N TYR A 78 7.14 -3.23 8.94
CA TYR A 78 8.11 -2.63 8.03
C TYR A 78 9.28 -3.58 7.80
N ASN A 79 9.52 -3.95 6.55
CA ASN A 79 10.63 -4.83 6.16
C ASN A 79 11.51 -4.17 5.10
N GLU A 80 12.83 -4.36 5.24
CA GLU A 80 13.78 -4.05 4.17
C GLU A 80 14.37 -5.36 3.65
N PHE A 81 14.57 -5.46 2.34
CA PHE A 81 15.20 -6.63 1.72
C PHE A 81 16.33 -6.21 0.77
N SER A 82 17.27 -7.12 0.52
CA SER A 82 18.36 -6.86 -0.43
C SER A 82 17.82 -6.91 -1.86
N GLY A 83 17.66 -5.75 -2.50
CA GLY A 83 17.15 -5.65 -3.86
C GLY A 83 16.81 -4.22 -4.29
N GLY A 84 16.50 -4.05 -5.57
CA GLY A 84 15.93 -2.81 -6.12
C GLY A 84 14.42 -2.92 -6.34
N HIS A 85 13.85 -1.95 -7.04
CA HIS A 85 12.41 -1.74 -7.18
C HIS A 85 11.57 -2.95 -7.62
N ALA A 86 12.08 -3.73 -8.58
CA ALA A 86 11.37 -4.89 -9.12
C ALA A 86 11.85 -6.24 -8.51
N CYS A 87 12.65 -6.20 -7.45
CA CYS A 87 13.22 -7.39 -6.85
C CYS A 87 12.25 -8.03 -5.85
N CYS A 88 12.30 -9.36 -5.70
CA CYS A 88 11.58 -10.10 -4.65
C CYS A 88 10.06 -9.90 -4.57
N VAL A 89 9.40 -9.37 -5.62
CA VAL A 89 7.96 -9.03 -5.63
C VAL A 89 7.07 -10.18 -5.17
N MET A 90 7.33 -11.40 -5.65
CA MET A 90 6.52 -12.58 -5.25
C MET A 90 6.72 -12.97 -3.78
N THR A 91 7.94 -12.84 -3.27
CA THR A 91 8.26 -13.10 -1.87
C THR A 91 7.63 -12.05 -0.97
N SER A 92 7.83 -10.77 -1.29
CA SER A 92 7.19 -9.61 -0.65
C SER A 92 5.67 -9.75 -0.59
N THR A 93 5.05 -10.13 -1.70
CA THR A 93 3.60 -10.38 -1.76
C THR A 93 3.18 -11.51 -0.81
N GLY A 94 3.95 -12.60 -0.75
CA GLY A 94 3.69 -13.70 0.17
C GLY A 94 3.76 -13.29 1.65
N GLU A 95 4.79 -12.52 2.01
CA GLU A 95 4.95 -11.98 3.37
C GLU A 95 3.82 -11.02 3.74
N ALA A 96 3.44 -10.12 2.82
CA ALA A 96 2.31 -9.22 3.00
C ALA A 96 1.00 -10.00 3.26
N LEU A 97 0.74 -11.03 2.45
CA LEU A 97 -0.44 -11.89 2.61
C LEU A 97 -0.47 -12.60 3.96
N GLU A 98 0.68 -13.05 4.46
CA GLU A 98 0.76 -13.66 5.79
C GLU A 98 0.39 -12.66 6.90
N VAL A 99 0.91 -11.42 6.82
CA VAL A 99 0.57 -10.35 7.78
C VAL A 99 -0.92 -10.05 7.77
N PHE A 100 -1.52 -9.90 6.58
CA PHE A 100 -2.96 -9.65 6.46
C PHE A 100 -3.79 -10.84 6.92
N SER A 101 -3.39 -12.08 6.59
CA SER A 101 -4.06 -13.30 7.04
C SER A 101 -4.13 -13.39 8.56
N LYS A 102 -3.03 -13.06 9.26
CA LYS A 102 -2.99 -13.01 10.72
C LYS A 102 -3.86 -11.90 11.32
N ALA A 103 -3.97 -10.76 10.63
CA ALA A 103 -4.77 -9.63 11.08
C ALA A 103 -6.27 -9.80 10.82
N MET A 104 -6.64 -10.58 9.81
CA MET A 104 -8.02 -10.92 9.51
C MET A 104 -8.50 -11.98 10.49
N VAL A 105 -9.49 -11.61 11.31
CA VAL A 105 -10.29 -12.60 12.03
C VAL A 105 -11.21 -13.23 11.01
N PHE A 106 -10.84 -14.40 10.50
CA PHE A 106 -11.81 -15.26 9.86
C PHE A 106 -12.72 -15.77 10.98
N GLU A 107 -13.92 -15.22 11.08
CA GLU A 107 -15.01 -15.99 11.68
C GLU A 107 -15.08 -17.26 10.84
N MET A 108 -14.54 -18.37 11.36
CA MET A 108 -14.91 -19.68 10.87
C MET A 108 -16.43 -19.69 10.94
N LEU A 109 -17.08 -19.64 9.77
CA LEU A 109 -18.49 -19.94 9.66
C LEU A 109 -18.69 -21.20 10.50
N LYS A 110 -19.43 -21.09 11.60
CA LYS A 110 -19.87 -22.26 12.34
C LYS A 110 -20.80 -22.99 11.37
N VAL A 111 -20.23 -23.92 10.62
CA VAL A 111 -20.98 -24.79 9.74
C VAL A 111 -21.79 -25.71 10.65
N THR A 112 -22.97 -25.26 11.04
CA THR A 112 -23.91 -26.04 11.86
C THR A 112 -24.76 -26.97 11.01
N ASN A 113 -24.70 -26.85 9.68
CA ASN A 113 -25.48 -27.68 8.77
C ASN A 113 -24.65 -28.11 7.55
N VAL A 114 -24.27 -29.38 7.54
CA VAL A 114 -23.41 -30.01 6.51
C VAL A 114 -24.12 -30.11 5.16
N GLU A 115 -25.46 -30.06 5.13
CA GLU A 115 -26.26 -30.22 3.90
C GLU A 115 -26.15 -29.04 2.92
N SER A 116 -25.82 -27.83 3.39
CA SER A 116 -25.72 -26.65 2.49
C SER A 116 -24.39 -26.54 1.75
N ILE A 117 -23.35 -27.27 2.18
CA ILE A 117 -22.01 -27.22 1.56
C ILE A 117 -22.02 -27.83 0.16
N GLY A 118 -22.82 -28.88 -0.04
CA GLY A 118 -22.97 -29.54 -1.34
C GLY A 118 -23.51 -28.64 -2.45
N LYS A 119 -24.14 -27.49 -2.11
CA LYS A 119 -24.60 -26.49 -3.10
C LYS A 119 -23.62 -25.34 -3.33
N LEU A 120 -22.77 -25.01 -2.35
CA LEU A 120 -21.82 -23.90 -2.44
C LEU A 120 -20.57 -24.28 -3.25
N ALA A 121 -20.09 -25.51 -3.11
CA ALA A 121 -18.90 -26.00 -3.83
C ALA A 121 -19.11 -26.11 -5.36
N VAL A 122 -20.35 -26.13 -5.85
CA VAL A 122 -20.65 -26.29 -7.28
C VAL A 122 -20.67 -24.95 -8.04
N LYS A 123 -20.66 -23.80 -7.33
CA LYS A 123 -20.71 -22.48 -7.97
C LYS A 123 -19.35 -21.82 -8.21
N TRP A 124 -18.27 -22.30 -7.58
CA TRP A 124 -16.93 -21.76 -7.79
C TRP A 124 -16.00 -22.81 -8.38
N GLY A 125 -15.62 -22.60 -9.65
CA GLY A 125 -14.50 -23.28 -10.29
C GLY A 125 -14.81 -24.68 -10.83
N PHE A 126 -15.39 -24.73 -12.04
CA PHE A 126 -15.19 -25.91 -12.88
C PHE A 126 -13.77 -25.87 -13.44
N ILE A 127 -12.87 -26.72 -12.95
CA ILE A 127 -11.77 -27.20 -13.78
C ILE A 127 -12.39 -28.26 -14.68
N LYS A 128 -12.54 -27.96 -15.98
CA LYS A 128 -12.81 -29.00 -16.97
C LYS A 128 -11.57 -29.88 -17.06
N SER A 129 -11.66 -31.11 -16.57
CA SER A 129 -10.76 -32.18 -16.98
C SER A 129 -11.20 -32.68 -18.36
N ASN A 130 -10.32 -32.62 -19.35
CA ASN A 130 -10.35 -33.52 -20.49
C ASN A 130 -9.43 -34.70 -20.19
#